data_AF-A0A4R2S965-F1
#
_entry.id   AF-A0A4R2S965-F1
#
_cell.length_a   1.000
_cell.length_b   1.000
_cell.length_c   1.000
_cell.angle_alpha   90.00
_cell.angle_beta   90.00
_cell.angle_gamma   90.00
#
_symmetry.space_group_name_H-M   'P 1'
#
loop_
_entity.id
_entity.type
_entity.pdbx_description
1 polymer ?
#
loop_
_entity_poly.entity_id
_entity_poly.type
_entity_poly.pdbx_seq_one_letter_code
_entity_poly.pdbx_strand_id
1 'polypeptide(L)'
;MNSMYPGYDVMAEQAHWDERTRRIVADRLVKPSEPRFFTSTEFTCIQVLIGALVGDADEGRLLRVAGQLDEHLAKRRGQGYHPTHLPDEEVLWRYGLGELERTAVAEYGRSFVALTPLERDNLLLQVQQGTVTWATVPAKDFFQHALLSAVDFFFSQPDIWSEIGFGGPAYPRGYYRLESGLKDPWEPVLNTEQMQKRRGAGLGPSSMPDDPVHGVAVGEAGE
;
A
#
# COMPACT_ATOMS: atom_id res chain seq x y z
N MET A 1 -1.17 -9.96 14.75
CA MET A 1 -1.45 -8.53 14.46
C MET A 1 -2.47 -8.01 15.45
N ASN A 2 -2.20 -6.87 16.11
CA ASN A 2 -3.14 -6.24 17.02
C ASN A 2 -3.92 -5.16 16.24
N SER A 3 -4.83 -5.61 15.36
CA SER A 3 -5.62 -4.75 14.48
C SER A 3 -6.46 -3.77 15.31
N MET A 4 -6.71 -2.59 14.75
CA MET A 4 -7.68 -1.62 15.29
C MET A 4 -9.13 -2.13 15.22
N TYR A 5 -9.38 -3.16 14.41
CA TYR A 5 -10.67 -3.76 14.14
C TYR A 5 -10.59 -5.26 14.43
N PRO A 6 -10.51 -5.67 15.71
CA PRO A 6 -10.30 -7.06 16.08
C PRO A 6 -11.48 -7.93 15.64
N GLY A 7 -11.17 -9.06 15.01
CA GLY A 7 -12.18 -10.03 14.56
C GLY A 7 -12.94 -9.64 13.29
N TYR A 8 -12.67 -8.46 12.72
CA TYR A 8 -13.24 -8.09 11.44
C TYR A 8 -12.49 -8.79 10.29
N ASP A 9 -13.25 -9.37 9.37
CA ASP A 9 -12.76 -9.95 8.12
C ASP A 9 -13.65 -9.48 6.97
N VAL A 10 -13.11 -8.64 6.10
CA VAL A 10 -13.83 -8.13 4.93
C VAL A 10 -14.31 -9.24 4.00
N MET A 11 -13.64 -10.40 3.98
CA MET A 11 -14.04 -11.53 3.14
C MET A 11 -15.31 -12.22 3.65
N ALA A 12 -15.74 -11.96 4.90
CA ALA A 12 -17.05 -12.39 5.40
C ALA A 12 -18.20 -11.70 4.63
N GLU A 13 -17.96 -10.51 4.09
CA GLU A 13 -18.95 -9.72 3.35
C GLU A 13 -19.08 -10.13 1.88
N GLN A 14 -18.25 -11.07 1.40
CA GLN A 14 -18.15 -11.39 -0.03
C GLN A 14 -19.46 -11.84 -0.67
N ALA A 15 -20.35 -12.46 0.12
CA ALA A 15 -21.69 -12.89 -0.33
C ALA A 15 -22.58 -11.71 -0.75
N HIS A 16 -22.29 -10.50 -0.27
CA HIS A 16 -22.99 -9.26 -0.57
C HIS A 16 -22.42 -8.49 -1.75
N TRP A 17 -21.29 -8.92 -2.30
CA TRP A 17 -20.73 -8.33 -3.52
C TRP A 17 -21.32 -8.98 -4.76
N ASP A 18 -21.34 -8.23 -5.87
CA ASP A 18 -21.59 -8.83 -7.17
C ASP A 18 -20.52 -9.88 -7.54
N GLU A 19 -20.89 -10.81 -8.41
CA GLU A 19 -20.06 -11.97 -8.76
C GLU A 19 -18.72 -11.58 -9.41
N ARG A 20 -18.65 -10.46 -10.12
CA ARG A 20 -17.39 -10.02 -10.74
C ARG A 20 -16.45 -9.48 -9.66
N THR A 21 -16.96 -8.62 -8.79
CA THR A 21 -16.19 -8.07 -7.67
C THR A 21 -15.68 -9.18 -6.76
N ARG A 22 -16.55 -10.13 -6.38
CA ARG A 22 -16.17 -11.29 -5.56
C ARG A 22 -15.00 -12.07 -6.14
N ARG A 23 -15.05 -12.41 -7.43
CA ARG A 23 -13.95 -13.13 -8.10
C ARG A 23 -12.66 -12.33 -8.10
N ILE A 24 -12.70 -11.05 -8.50
CA ILE A 24 -11.50 -10.19 -8.54
C ILE A 24 -10.84 -10.09 -7.16
N VAL A 25 -11.64 -9.91 -6.11
CA VAL A 25 -11.11 -9.75 -4.74
C VAL A 25 -10.58 -11.09 -4.21
N ALA A 26 -11.27 -12.20 -4.46
CA ALA A 26 -10.81 -13.54 -4.08
C ALA A 26 -9.50 -13.91 -4.79
N ASP A 27 -9.36 -13.56 -6.07
CA ASP A 27 -8.14 -13.80 -6.86
C ASP A 27 -6.90 -13.14 -6.24
N ARG A 28 -7.06 -11.99 -5.54
CA ARG A 28 -5.93 -11.31 -4.86
C ARG A 28 -5.37 -12.09 -3.68
N LEU A 29 -6.13 -13.02 -3.11
CA LEU A 29 -5.67 -13.89 -2.01
C LEU A 29 -4.91 -15.12 -2.52
N VAL A 30 -4.98 -15.41 -3.81
CA VAL A 30 -4.25 -16.51 -4.43
C VAL A 30 -2.78 -16.14 -4.54
N LYS A 31 -1.90 -17.00 -4.02
CA LYS A 31 -0.46 -16.80 -4.15
C LYS A 31 -0.04 -17.06 -5.60
N PRO A 32 0.77 -16.19 -6.23
CA PRO A 32 1.32 -16.47 -7.55
C PRO A 32 2.19 -17.73 -7.49
N SER A 33 2.09 -18.60 -8.50
CA SER A 33 2.94 -19.78 -8.60
C SER A 33 4.34 -19.41 -9.12
N GLU A 34 4.40 -18.62 -10.18
CA GLU A 34 5.65 -18.19 -10.83
C GLU A 34 5.51 -16.76 -11.41
N PRO A 35 6.59 -15.97 -11.47
CA PRO A 35 6.60 -14.68 -12.17
C PRO A 35 6.36 -14.85 -13.67
N ARG A 36 5.60 -13.93 -14.28
CA ARG A 36 5.24 -13.91 -15.70
C ARG A 36 5.95 -12.80 -16.47
N PHE A 37 6.22 -11.66 -15.83
CA PHE A 37 6.89 -10.52 -16.45
C PHE A 37 8.34 -10.40 -15.97
N PHE A 38 8.54 -10.45 -14.65
CA PHE A 38 9.84 -10.37 -14.03
C PHE A 38 10.58 -11.71 -14.11
N THR A 39 11.91 -11.66 -14.11
CA THR A 39 12.73 -12.83 -13.79
C THR A 39 12.60 -13.19 -12.32
N SER A 40 13.00 -14.41 -11.92
CA SER A 40 12.97 -14.81 -10.51
C SER A 40 13.75 -13.85 -9.60
N THR A 41 14.91 -13.36 -10.05
CA THR A 41 15.73 -12.41 -9.30
C THR A 41 15.06 -11.03 -9.18
N GLU A 42 14.53 -10.50 -10.27
CA GLU A 42 13.78 -9.23 -10.25
C GLU A 42 12.54 -9.34 -9.36
N PHE A 43 11.84 -10.48 -9.39
CA PHE A 43 10.66 -10.70 -8.57
C PHE A 43 10.97 -10.71 -7.07
N THR A 44 12.09 -11.33 -6.66
CA THR A 44 12.58 -11.23 -5.28
C THR A 44 12.95 -9.78 -4.92
N CYS A 45 13.60 -9.05 -5.83
CA CYS A 45 13.92 -7.64 -5.63
C CYS A 45 12.65 -6.79 -5.43
N ILE A 46 11.62 -7.02 -6.23
CA ILE A 46 10.31 -6.35 -6.13
C ILE A 46 9.66 -6.61 -4.77
N GLN A 47 9.65 -7.85 -4.26
CA GLN A 47 9.10 -8.14 -2.94
C GLN A 47 9.79 -7.33 -1.84
N VAL A 48 11.12 -7.30 -1.86
CA VAL A 48 11.94 -6.56 -0.90
C VAL A 48 11.73 -5.05 -1.02
N LEU A 49 11.67 -4.53 -2.26
CA LEU A 49 11.42 -3.12 -2.54
C LEU A 49 10.03 -2.70 -2.06
N ILE A 50 8.98 -3.46 -2.39
CA ILE A 50 7.61 -3.18 -1.96
C ILE A 50 7.52 -3.18 -0.43
N GLY A 51 8.10 -4.19 0.24
CA GLY A 51 8.11 -4.26 1.70
C GLY A 51 8.75 -3.02 2.34
N ALA A 52 9.86 -2.54 1.78
CA ALA A 52 10.52 -1.32 2.23
C ALA A 52 9.66 -0.06 1.99
N LEU A 53 9.00 0.05 0.83
CA LEU A 53 8.18 1.21 0.47
C LEU A 53 6.89 1.33 1.29
N VAL A 54 6.24 0.21 1.60
CA VAL A 54 4.97 0.19 2.34
C VAL A 54 5.16 -0.04 3.85
N GLY A 55 6.38 -0.36 4.29
CA GLY A 55 6.69 -0.62 5.70
C GLY A 55 6.09 -1.91 6.24
N ASP A 56 5.91 -2.94 5.40
CA ASP A 56 5.37 -4.24 5.77
C ASP A 56 6.44 -5.33 5.59
N ALA A 57 6.34 -6.42 6.36
CA ALA A 57 7.29 -7.53 6.38
C ALA A 57 6.61 -8.91 6.29
N ASP A 58 5.28 -8.98 6.10
CA ASP A 58 4.56 -10.22 5.89
C ASP A 58 4.88 -10.78 4.50
N GLU A 59 5.73 -11.81 4.45
CA GLU A 59 6.18 -12.44 3.20
C GLU A 59 5.00 -12.91 2.33
N GLY A 60 3.93 -13.42 2.95
CA GLY A 60 2.77 -13.92 2.23
C GLY A 60 2.01 -12.81 1.52
N ARG A 61 1.88 -11.65 2.17
CA ARG A 61 1.26 -10.43 1.63
C ARG A 61 2.14 -9.82 0.55
N LEU A 62 3.43 -9.61 0.82
CA LEU A 62 4.38 -9.04 -0.14
C LEU A 62 4.49 -9.89 -1.40
N LEU A 63 4.43 -11.21 -1.29
CA LEU A 63 4.39 -12.14 -2.42
C LEU A 63 3.15 -11.91 -3.32
N ARG A 64 1.96 -11.73 -2.72
CA ARG A 64 0.72 -11.47 -3.47
C ARG A 64 0.74 -10.11 -4.15
N VAL A 65 1.23 -9.08 -3.45
CA VAL A 65 1.35 -7.72 -3.99
C VAL A 65 2.33 -7.69 -5.17
N ALA A 66 3.51 -8.30 -5.02
CA ALA A 66 4.48 -8.45 -6.10
C ALA A 66 3.90 -9.24 -7.29
N GLY A 67 3.16 -10.33 -7.02
CA GLY A 67 2.48 -11.13 -8.05
C GLY A 67 1.42 -10.34 -8.82
N GLN A 68 0.67 -9.47 -8.14
CA GLN A 68 -0.34 -8.65 -8.78
C GLN A 68 0.29 -7.57 -9.69
N LEU A 69 1.40 -6.97 -9.26
CA LEU A 69 2.19 -6.06 -10.10
C LEU A 69 2.79 -6.79 -11.32
N ASP A 70 3.37 -7.97 -11.10
CA ASP A 70 3.91 -8.81 -12.19
C ASP A 70 2.84 -9.15 -13.24
N GLU A 71 1.64 -9.56 -12.80
CA GLU A 71 0.56 -9.87 -13.71
C GLU A 71 0.02 -8.61 -14.44
N HIS A 72 -0.01 -7.47 -13.76
CA HIS A 72 -0.37 -6.18 -14.35
C HIS A 72 0.56 -5.81 -15.52
N LEU A 73 1.87 -5.91 -15.30
CA LEU A 73 2.89 -5.65 -16.32
C LEU A 73 2.85 -6.69 -17.44
N ALA A 74 2.65 -7.97 -17.13
CA ALA A 74 2.52 -9.03 -18.13
C ALA A 74 1.31 -8.81 -19.06
N LYS A 75 0.21 -8.28 -18.54
CA LYS A 75 -1.02 -8.02 -19.30
C LYS A 75 -1.05 -6.64 -19.96
N ARG A 76 -0.06 -5.77 -19.70
CA ARG A 76 0.04 -4.40 -20.22
C ARG A 76 -1.24 -3.59 -20.01
N ARG A 77 -1.84 -3.73 -18.83
CA ARG A 77 -3.17 -3.14 -18.56
C ARG A 77 -3.16 -1.61 -18.57
N GLY A 78 -1.98 -1.00 -18.33
CA GLY A 78 -1.81 0.44 -18.20
C GLY A 78 -2.61 1.03 -17.03
N GLN A 79 -2.17 2.17 -16.49
CA GLN A 79 -2.87 2.85 -15.39
C GLN A 79 -3.69 4.06 -15.87
N GLY A 80 -3.86 4.23 -17.18
CA GLY A 80 -4.61 5.34 -17.79
C GLY A 80 -3.93 6.72 -17.73
N TYR A 81 -2.80 6.82 -17.02
CA TYR A 81 -1.94 8.01 -16.98
C TYR A 81 -0.48 7.62 -17.19
N HIS A 82 0.22 8.30 -18.09
CA HIS A 82 1.62 8.05 -18.41
C HIS A 82 2.32 9.36 -18.79
N PRO A 83 3.29 9.86 -18.01
CA PRO A 83 4.07 11.05 -18.35
C PRO A 83 4.89 10.84 -19.63
N THR A 84 4.76 11.74 -20.60
CA THR A 84 5.39 11.60 -21.93
C THR A 84 6.91 11.60 -21.96
N HIS A 85 7.57 11.97 -20.86
CA HIS A 85 9.03 11.99 -20.74
C HIS A 85 9.59 10.70 -20.17
N LEU A 86 8.73 9.79 -19.70
CA LEU A 86 9.12 8.49 -19.17
C LEU A 86 8.97 7.42 -20.25
N PRO A 87 9.78 6.35 -20.20
CA PRO A 87 9.54 5.18 -21.03
C PRO A 87 8.31 4.41 -20.52
N ASP A 88 7.78 3.51 -21.36
CA ASP A 88 6.69 2.60 -20.99
C ASP A 88 6.94 1.90 -19.64
N GLU A 89 5.86 1.60 -18.93
CA GLU A 89 5.87 1.09 -17.55
C GLU A 89 6.81 -0.11 -17.37
N GLU A 90 6.76 -1.06 -18.30
CA GLU A 90 7.59 -2.26 -18.31
C GLU A 90 9.08 -1.96 -18.42
N VAL A 91 9.43 -0.96 -19.25
CA VAL A 91 10.81 -0.52 -19.46
C VAL A 91 11.29 0.25 -18.23
N LEU A 92 10.44 1.13 -17.68
CA LEU A 92 10.73 1.86 -16.45
C LEU A 92 11.05 0.91 -15.29
N TRP A 93 10.26 -0.17 -15.11
CA TRP A 93 10.53 -1.18 -14.09
C TRP A 93 11.85 -1.91 -14.31
N ARG A 94 12.11 -2.42 -15.52
CA ARG A 94 13.35 -3.17 -15.79
C ARG A 94 14.60 -2.32 -15.63
N TYR A 95 14.57 -1.10 -16.17
CA TYR A 95 15.71 -0.18 -16.06
C TYR A 95 15.91 0.31 -14.63
N GLY A 96 14.83 0.68 -13.94
CA GLY A 96 14.92 1.13 -12.55
C GLY A 96 15.43 0.04 -11.60
N LEU A 97 14.97 -1.21 -11.74
CA LEU A 97 15.53 -2.33 -10.95
C LEU A 97 17.01 -2.57 -11.25
N GLY A 98 17.42 -2.47 -12.52
CA GLY A 98 18.81 -2.59 -12.91
C GLY A 98 19.71 -1.48 -12.37
N GLU A 99 19.21 -0.23 -12.36
CA GLU A 99 19.90 0.91 -11.74
C GLU A 99 20.00 0.74 -10.22
N LEU A 100 18.90 0.35 -9.57
CA LEU A 100 18.83 0.11 -8.14
C LEU A 100 19.85 -0.94 -7.69
N GLU A 101 19.91 -2.07 -8.40
CA GLU A 101 20.87 -3.14 -8.13
C GLU A 101 22.31 -2.67 -8.32
N ARG A 102 22.59 -1.92 -9.39
CA ARG A 102 23.93 -1.35 -9.62
C ARG A 102 24.33 -0.34 -8.56
N THR A 103 23.41 0.52 -8.12
CA THR A 103 23.66 1.47 -7.02
C THR A 103 23.95 0.70 -5.72
N ALA A 104 23.18 -0.35 -5.41
CA ALA A 104 23.43 -1.17 -4.23
C ALA A 104 24.82 -1.81 -4.25
N VAL A 105 25.22 -2.40 -5.38
CA VAL A 105 26.55 -3.00 -5.54
C VAL A 105 27.66 -1.95 -5.48
N ALA A 106 27.47 -0.78 -6.09
CA ALA A 106 28.46 0.28 -6.10
C ALA A 106 28.70 0.89 -4.72
N GLU A 107 27.64 1.11 -3.93
CA GLU A 107 27.74 1.77 -2.62
C GLU A 107 28.01 0.80 -1.46
N TYR A 108 27.47 -0.43 -1.52
CA TYR A 108 27.51 -1.38 -0.40
C TYR A 108 28.20 -2.71 -0.73
N GLY A 109 28.66 -2.90 -1.97
CA GLY A 109 29.37 -4.10 -2.42
C GLY A 109 28.50 -5.35 -2.51
N ARG A 110 27.17 -5.23 -2.45
CA ARG A 110 26.23 -6.37 -2.44
C ARG A 110 24.90 -6.03 -3.11
N SER A 111 24.15 -7.07 -3.44
CA SER A 111 22.83 -6.94 -4.07
C SER A 111 21.83 -6.18 -3.18
N PHE A 112 20.87 -5.48 -3.79
CA PHE A 112 19.84 -4.73 -3.07
C PHE A 112 19.06 -5.61 -2.08
N VAL A 113 18.77 -6.85 -2.46
CA VAL A 113 18.05 -7.81 -1.59
C VAL A 113 18.87 -8.24 -0.37
N ALA A 114 20.21 -8.13 -0.45
CA ALA A 114 21.14 -8.49 0.62
C ALA A 114 21.51 -7.31 1.52
N LEU A 115 20.97 -6.11 1.26
CA LEU A 115 21.13 -4.94 2.14
C LEU A 115 20.37 -5.14 3.44
N THR A 116 20.93 -4.65 4.53
CA THR A 116 20.22 -4.48 5.80
C THR A 116 19.08 -3.46 5.64
N PRO A 117 18.07 -3.47 6.53
CA PRO A 117 16.97 -2.49 6.46
C PRO A 117 17.46 -1.04 6.41
N LEU A 118 18.44 -0.68 7.25
CA LEU A 118 18.99 0.68 7.29
C LEU A 118 19.73 1.06 6.00
N GLU A 119 20.55 0.15 5.43
CA GLU A 119 21.23 0.39 4.16
C GLU A 119 20.21 0.58 3.02
N ARG A 120 19.15 -0.22 3.02
CA ARG A 120 18.06 -0.12 2.05
C ARG A 120 17.33 1.21 2.14
N ASP A 121 16.97 1.64 3.34
CA ASP A 121 16.28 2.91 3.57
C ASP A 121 17.15 4.10 3.13
N ASN A 122 18.45 4.07 3.44
CA ASN A 122 19.38 5.11 3.01
C ASN A 122 19.48 5.18 1.48
N LEU A 123 19.61 4.04 0.81
CA LEU A 123 19.65 3.99 -0.65
C LEU A 123 18.35 4.51 -1.24
N LEU A 124 17.20 4.03 -0.77
CA LEU A 124 15.90 4.48 -1.25
C LEU A 124 15.66 5.98 -1.01
N LEU A 125 16.16 6.54 0.09
CA LEU A 125 16.13 7.98 0.35
C LEU A 125 16.94 8.77 -0.68
N GLN A 126 18.12 8.28 -1.07
CA GLN A 126 18.91 8.92 -2.13
C GLN A 126 18.19 8.87 -3.49
N VAL A 127 17.57 7.74 -3.83
CA VAL A 127 16.76 7.58 -5.06
C VAL A 127 15.57 8.56 -5.04
N GLN A 128 14.85 8.64 -3.92
CA GLN A 128 13.73 9.56 -3.71
C GLN A 128 14.16 11.03 -3.87
N GLN A 129 15.33 11.40 -3.34
CA GLN A 129 15.87 12.75 -3.43
C GLN A 129 16.50 13.06 -4.79
N GLY A 130 16.74 12.03 -5.62
CA GLY A 130 17.43 12.16 -6.90
C GLY A 130 18.92 12.49 -6.76
N THR A 131 19.55 12.09 -5.65
CA THR A 131 20.99 12.32 -5.43
C THR A 131 21.87 11.25 -6.09
N VAL A 132 21.30 10.10 -6.45
CA VAL A 132 21.95 9.11 -7.32
C VAL A 132 21.82 9.53 -8.78
N THR A 133 22.90 9.30 -9.55
CA THR A 133 22.91 9.53 -10.99
C THR A 133 22.71 8.22 -11.72
N TRP A 134 21.53 8.05 -12.32
CA TRP A 134 21.16 6.89 -13.12
C TRP A 134 21.24 7.20 -14.61
N ALA A 135 21.73 6.25 -15.40
CA ALA A 135 22.00 6.46 -16.82
C ALA A 135 20.77 6.20 -17.70
N THR A 136 19.87 5.31 -17.26
CA THR A 136 18.79 4.78 -18.08
C THR A 136 17.42 5.38 -17.77
N VAL A 137 17.13 5.68 -16.50
CA VAL A 137 15.86 6.29 -16.06
C VAL A 137 16.12 7.31 -14.94
N PRO A 138 15.31 8.37 -14.84
CA PRO A 138 15.44 9.30 -13.72
C PRO A 138 15.07 8.63 -12.39
N ALA A 139 15.97 8.71 -11.41
CA ALA A 139 15.81 8.04 -10.11
C ALA A 139 14.53 8.45 -9.37
N LYS A 140 14.24 9.75 -9.35
CA LYS A 140 13.07 10.29 -8.65
C LYS A 140 11.75 9.81 -9.28
N ASP A 141 11.67 9.78 -10.60
CA ASP A 141 10.48 9.33 -11.32
C ASP A 141 10.25 7.83 -11.13
N PHE A 142 11.32 7.03 -11.18
CA PHE A 142 11.23 5.60 -10.85
C PHE A 142 10.76 5.40 -9.40
N PHE A 143 11.34 6.11 -8.43
CA PHE A 143 10.92 5.98 -7.03
C PHE A 143 9.45 6.34 -6.84
N GLN A 144 9.01 7.45 -7.42
CA GLN A 144 7.61 7.87 -7.34
C GLN A 144 6.67 6.83 -7.98
N HIS A 145 7.04 6.29 -9.14
CA HIS A 145 6.26 5.26 -9.81
C HIS A 145 6.21 3.95 -9.01
N ALA A 146 7.35 3.51 -8.46
CA ALA A 146 7.45 2.32 -7.64
C ALA A 146 6.63 2.45 -6.34
N LEU A 147 6.70 3.60 -5.67
CA LEU A 147 5.93 3.89 -4.47
C LEU A 147 4.42 3.89 -4.74
N LEU A 148 3.96 4.60 -5.78
CA LEU A 148 2.55 4.65 -6.13
C LEU A 148 2.02 3.25 -6.49
N SER A 149 2.76 2.50 -7.29
CA SER A 149 2.40 1.12 -7.65
C SER A 149 2.34 0.21 -6.41
N ALA A 150 3.34 0.30 -5.53
CA ALA A 150 3.37 -0.47 -4.30
C ALA A 150 2.15 -0.17 -3.43
N VAL A 151 1.81 1.12 -3.24
CA VAL A 151 0.62 1.57 -2.50
C VAL A 151 -0.66 1.04 -3.14
N ASP A 152 -0.83 1.20 -4.46
CA ASP A 152 -2.04 0.77 -5.17
C ASP A 152 -2.30 -0.73 -5.00
N PHE A 153 -1.28 -1.56 -5.23
CA PHE A 153 -1.42 -3.01 -5.12
C PHE A 153 -1.53 -3.48 -3.67
N PHE A 154 -0.79 -2.86 -2.74
CA PHE A 154 -0.81 -3.21 -1.32
C PHE A 154 -2.15 -2.87 -0.67
N PHE A 155 -2.66 -1.66 -0.86
CA PHE A 155 -3.98 -1.26 -0.36
C PHE A 155 -5.15 -1.85 -1.15
N SER A 156 -4.89 -2.70 -2.15
CA SER A 156 -5.90 -3.52 -2.80
C SER A 156 -6.10 -4.90 -2.14
N GLN A 157 -5.24 -5.28 -1.19
CA GLN A 157 -5.28 -6.58 -0.52
C GLN A 157 -6.42 -6.65 0.51
N PRO A 158 -7.24 -7.73 0.53
CA PRO A 158 -8.39 -7.82 1.46
C PRO A 158 -7.99 -7.84 2.94
N ASP A 159 -6.86 -8.46 3.27
CA ASP A 159 -6.36 -8.48 4.65
C ASP A 159 -5.90 -7.08 5.12
N ILE A 160 -5.41 -6.24 4.19
CA ILE A 160 -5.14 -4.82 4.47
C ILE A 160 -6.43 -4.04 4.70
N TRP A 161 -7.48 -4.32 3.92
CA TRP A 161 -8.79 -3.69 4.15
C TRP A 161 -9.32 -3.98 5.55
N SER A 162 -9.23 -5.24 5.99
CA SER A 162 -9.60 -5.61 7.35
C SER A 162 -8.74 -4.91 8.41
N GLU A 163 -7.44 -4.75 8.15
CA GLU A 163 -6.49 -4.10 9.06
C GLU A 163 -6.77 -2.60 9.23
N ILE A 164 -7.08 -1.89 8.14
CA ILE A 164 -7.36 -0.45 8.17
C ILE A 164 -8.83 -0.11 8.45
N GLY A 165 -9.70 -1.12 8.51
CA GLY A 165 -11.13 -0.95 8.74
C GLY A 165 -11.87 -0.43 7.51
N PHE A 166 -11.43 -0.81 6.31
CA PHE A 166 -12.19 -0.61 5.10
C PHE A 166 -13.22 -1.73 4.94
N GLY A 167 -14.49 -1.34 4.78
CA GLY A 167 -15.64 -2.23 4.63
C GLY A 167 -15.63 -3.09 3.35
N GLY A 168 -14.69 -2.83 2.44
CA GLY A 168 -14.68 -3.44 1.12
C GLY A 168 -15.72 -2.82 0.18
N PRO A 169 -15.92 -3.41 -1.01
CA PRO A 169 -16.93 -2.96 -1.96
C PRO A 169 -18.34 -3.04 -1.38
N ALA A 170 -19.17 -2.03 -1.64
CA ALA A 170 -20.55 -2.02 -1.17
C ALA A 170 -21.56 -2.47 -2.25
N TYR A 171 -21.21 -2.49 -3.54
CA TYR A 171 -22.16 -2.85 -4.59
C TYR A 171 -22.46 -4.37 -4.62
N PRO A 172 -23.73 -4.80 -4.76
CA PRO A 172 -24.94 -3.98 -4.95
C PRO A 172 -25.64 -3.49 -3.68
N ARG A 173 -25.26 -3.95 -2.48
CA ARG A 173 -25.90 -3.61 -1.20
C ARG A 173 -25.98 -2.09 -0.93
N GLY A 174 -24.93 -1.36 -1.25
CA GLY A 174 -24.74 0.05 -0.90
C GLY A 174 -24.43 0.27 0.58
N TYR A 175 -24.20 1.54 0.94
CA TYR A 175 -24.21 2.04 2.31
C TYR A 175 -25.58 2.65 2.59
N TYR A 176 -26.15 2.41 3.77
CA TYR A 176 -27.48 2.92 4.10
C TYR A 176 -27.50 3.83 5.33
N ARG A 177 -26.47 3.78 6.20
CA ARG A 177 -26.20 4.83 7.18
C ARG A 177 -25.34 5.91 6.54
N LEU A 178 -25.93 7.08 6.29
CA LEU A 178 -25.29 8.21 5.62
C LEU A 178 -24.85 9.33 6.58
N GLU A 179 -25.27 9.26 7.85
CA GLU A 179 -24.92 10.26 8.85
C GLU A 179 -23.48 10.05 9.33
N SER A 180 -22.78 11.15 9.58
CA SER A 180 -21.41 11.11 10.08
C SER A 180 -21.33 10.35 11.40
N GLY A 181 -20.38 9.41 11.50
CA GLY A 181 -20.17 8.59 12.69
C GLY A 181 -21.08 7.37 12.80
N LEU A 182 -22.11 7.25 11.96
CA LEU A 182 -22.89 6.02 11.87
C LEU A 182 -22.21 5.04 10.92
N LYS A 183 -22.05 3.80 11.39
CA LYS A 183 -21.52 2.67 10.62
C LYS A 183 -22.60 1.65 10.39
N ASP A 184 -22.72 1.07 9.21
CA ASP A 184 -23.58 -0.07 8.98
C ASP A 184 -23.17 -1.27 9.86
N PRO A 185 -24.07 -2.18 10.25
CA PRO A 185 -23.78 -3.31 11.15
C PRO A 185 -22.68 -4.25 10.65
N TRP A 186 -22.44 -4.26 9.34
CA TRP A 186 -21.42 -5.06 8.68
C TRP A 186 -20.07 -4.33 8.59
N GLU A 187 -20.02 -3.04 8.90
CA GLU A 187 -18.78 -2.29 8.87
C GLU A 187 -17.91 -2.59 10.11
N PRO A 188 -16.58 -2.52 9.97
CA PRO A 188 -15.66 -2.79 11.06
C PRO A 188 -15.85 -1.86 12.26
N VAL A 189 -15.95 -2.45 13.45
CA VAL A 189 -16.09 -1.72 14.73
C VAL A 189 -14.70 -1.43 15.30
N LEU A 190 -14.44 -0.14 15.57
CA LEU A 190 -13.16 0.30 16.11
C LEU A 190 -12.99 -0.16 17.55
N ASN A 191 -11.84 -0.75 17.88
CA ASN A 191 -11.44 -0.97 19.27
C ASN A 191 -10.94 0.35 19.88
N THR A 192 -11.84 1.05 20.57
CA THR A 192 -11.58 2.36 21.17
C THR A 192 -10.47 2.33 22.23
N GLU A 193 -10.40 1.27 23.04
CA GLU A 193 -9.34 1.11 24.05
C GLU A 193 -7.96 1.01 23.40
N GLN A 194 -7.85 0.19 22.36
CA GLN A 194 -6.62 0.05 21.58
C GLN A 194 -6.26 1.38 20.89
N MET A 195 -7.26 2.15 20.43
CA MET A 195 -7.03 3.44 19.78
C MET A 195 -6.51 4.47 20.78
N GLN A 196 -7.11 4.53 21.96
CA GLN A 196 -6.66 5.40 23.05
C GLN A 196 -5.22 5.06 23.48
N LYS A 197 -4.89 3.77 23.58
CA LYS A 197 -3.52 3.32 23.88
C LYS A 197 -2.52 3.79 22.82
N ARG A 198 -2.88 3.70 21.52
CA ARG A 198 -2.04 4.20 20.42
C ARG A 198 -1.90 5.73 20.43
N ARG A 199 -2.99 6.47 20.69
CA ARG A 199 -2.96 7.93 20.89
C ARG A 199 -2.02 8.32 22.02
N GLY A 200 -2.09 7.62 23.16
CA GLY A 200 -1.18 7.84 24.30
C GLY A 200 0.29 7.58 23.96
N ALA A 201 0.58 6.79 22.93
CA ALA A 201 1.92 6.56 22.40
C ALA A 201 2.31 7.50 21.22
N GLY A 202 1.46 8.48 20.88
CA GLY A 202 1.69 9.41 19.75
C GLY A 202 1.42 8.82 18.37
N LEU A 203 0.78 7.66 18.27
CA LEU A 203 0.59 6.88 17.03
C LEU A 203 -0.90 6.77 16.63
N GLY A 204 -1.67 7.85 16.82
CA GLY A 204 -3.10 7.92 16.50
C GLY A 204 -3.57 9.34 16.18
N PRO A 205 -4.82 9.51 15.74
CA PRO A 205 -5.35 10.81 15.37
C PRO A 205 -5.40 11.76 16.56
N SER A 206 -5.24 13.06 16.27
CA SER A 206 -5.29 14.13 17.28
C SER A 206 -6.68 14.25 17.93
N SER A 207 -7.76 13.91 17.21
CA SER A 207 -9.14 13.90 17.69
C SER A 207 -9.90 12.62 17.29
N MET A 208 -10.92 12.25 18.05
CA MET A 208 -11.86 11.17 17.76
C MET A 208 -13.23 11.71 17.33
N PRO A 209 -14.03 10.94 16.56
CA PRO A 209 -15.38 11.34 16.16
C PRO A 209 -16.31 11.67 17.36
N ASP A 210 -16.10 10.97 18.48
CA ASP A 210 -16.87 11.15 19.72
C ASP A 210 -16.19 12.12 20.72
N ASP A 211 -15.05 12.72 20.37
CA ASP A 211 -14.48 13.76 21.22
C ASP A 211 -15.48 14.93 21.25
N PRO A 212 -15.80 15.49 22.43
CA PRO A 212 -16.70 16.62 22.51
C PRO A 212 -16.14 17.74 21.64
N VAL A 213 -16.91 18.18 20.64
CA VAL A 213 -16.56 19.36 19.85
C VAL A 213 -16.43 20.50 20.85
N HIS A 214 -15.21 20.98 21.10
CA HIS A 214 -15.03 22.19 21.88
C HIS A 214 -15.74 23.31 21.13
N GLY A 215 -16.94 23.65 21.62
CA GLY A 215 -17.70 24.79 21.14
C GLY A 215 -16.80 26.00 21.19
N VAL A 216 -16.66 26.67 20.05
CA VAL A 216 -16.05 27.99 19.98
C VAL A 216 -16.78 28.85 21.01
N ALA A 217 -16.07 29.26 22.05
CA ALA A 217 -16.59 30.20 23.03
C ALA A 217 -16.97 31.49 22.29
N VAL A 218 -18.27 31.70 22.10
CA VAL A 218 -18.81 32.98 21.67
C VAL A 218 -18.54 33.92 22.83
N GLY A 219 -17.53 34.79 22.68
CA GLY A 219 -17.24 35.83 23.66
C GLY A 219 -18.45 36.72 23.82
N GLU A 220 -18.94 36.82 25.06
CA GLU A 220 -19.91 37.83 25.46
C GLU A 220 -19.30 39.22 25.21
N ALA A 221 -19.84 39.94 24.23
CA ALA A 221 -19.63 41.36 24.09
C ALA A 221 -20.48 42.06 25.17
N GLY A 222 -19.84 42.64 26.17
CA GLY A 222 -20.49 43.46 27.19
C GLY A 222 -21.09 44.73 26.59
N GLU A 223 -22.25 45.11 27.14
CA GLU A 223 -22.93 46.41 26.97
C GLU A 223 -22.06 47.61 27.37
#